data_AF-A0A7Y1XWY9-F1
#
_entry.id   AF-A0A7Y1XWY9-F1
#
_cell.length_a   1.000
_cell.length_b   1.000
_cell.length_c   1.000
_cell.angle_alpha   90.00
_cell.angle_beta   90.00
_cell.angle_gamma   90.00
#
_symmetry.space_group_name_H-M   'P 1'
#
loop_
_entity.id
_entity.type
_entity.pdbx_description
1 polymer ?
#
loop_
_entity_poly.entity_id
_entity_poly.type
_entity_poly.pdbx_seq_one_letter_code
_entity_poly.pdbx_strand_id
1 'polypeptide(L)'
;MRVRRQHHLRTRVAHLVSHRPLPYWHSSSDCPDSAPSPPPSPRLAAATPPPSTAPCTYSPPTRHTVLVTISNQRGLTPFTKKGSDPLERLREELRLLERVVVAFSGGVDSALLAYVAKQTLGSENAVAVTAISPSFADAEHTDCSQLAEAWGLDWREVATDEMENAAYRLNDGDRCFHCKDALMDSVQPIADELGATVVLGVNLDDLGDHRPGQAAAAQRGARFPMVDAELDKDTVRSVSKQLGLSTWDKPAAACLASRIPYGTTVTLERLTSVEGAEFALKQMGFPEIRVRHYEELARIEVPVEALSRVIDHREGIVTAVKNAGYRYVTLDLEGLRSGNLNDALHQKGV
;
A
#
# COMPACT_ATOMS: atom_id res chain seq x y z
N MET A 1 -32.72 29.97 -56.52
CA MET A 1 -32.60 30.34 -55.08
C MET A 1 -31.46 29.52 -54.50
N ARG A 2 -30.19 29.98 -54.51
CA ARG A 2 -29.49 30.68 -53.40
C ARG A 2 -30.01 30.27 -52.01
N VAL A 3 -29.14 29.75 -51.15
CA VAL A 3 -28.61 30.42 -49.94
C VAL A 3 -27.85 29.47 -48.98
N ARG A 4 -26.59 29.86 -48.66
CA ARG A 4 -25.76 29.76 -47.42
C ARG A 4 -25.49 28.41 -46.75
N ARG A 5 -24.21 28.00 -46.61
CA ARG A 5 -23.17 28.41 -45.61
C ARG A 5 -23.56 28.16 -44.14
N GLN A 6 -22.82 27.25 -43.50
CA GLN A 6 -22.27 27.45 -42.16
C GLN A 6 -20.95 26.66 -42.01
N HIS A 7 -19.86 27.41 -41.89
CA HIS A 7 -18.58 26.99 -41.31
C HIS A 7 -18.57 27.44 -39.85
N HIS A 8 -17.92 26.66 -38.97
CA HIS A 8 -17.12 27.03 -37.78
C HIS A 8 -16.92 25.74 -36.96
N LEU A 9 -15.84 25.44 -36.25
CA LEU A 9 -14.48 25.95 -36.09
C LEU A 9 -13.75 24.82 -35.34
N ARG A 10 -12.62 24.31 -35.84
CA ARG A 10 -11.73 23.39 -35.10
C ARG A 10 -10.70 24.22 -34.36
N THR A 11 -10.74 24.23 -33.04
CA THR A 11 -9.71 24.86 -32.19
C THR A 11 -8.57 23.87 -31.97
N ARG A 12 -7.41 24.14 -32.58
CA ARG A 12 -6.12 23.53 -32.21
C ARG A 12 -5.44 24.45 -31.21
N VAL A 13 -5.12 23.95 -30.02
CA VAL A 13 -4.20 24.63 -29.09
C VAL A 13 -2.82 24.01 -29.29
N ALA A 14 -1.88 24.85 -29.70
CA ALA A 14 -0.47 24.51 -29.84
C ALA A 14 0.25 24.90 -28.53
N HIS A 15 0.96 23.95 -27.92
CA HIS A 15 1.90 24.23 -26.84
C HIS A 15 3.20 24.78 -27.42
N LEU A 16 3.48 26.05 -27.12
CA LEU A 16 4.80 26.68 -27.31
C LEU A 16 5.67 26.38 -26.09
N VAL A 17 6.74 25.64 -26.32
CA VAL A 17 7.88 25.48 -25.41
C VAL A 17 8.73 26.76 -25.51
N SER A 18 8.96 27.47 -24.41
CA SER A 18 9.96 28.54 -24.34
C SER A 18 11.00 28.23 -23.27
N HIS A 19 12.21 27.86 -23.72
CA HIS A 19 13.41 27.86 -22.90
C HIS A 19 13.88 29.30 -22.66
N ARG A 20 14.12 29.65 -21.39
CA ARG A 20 15.01 30.76 -21.00
C ARG A 20 16.00 30.24 -19.95
N PRO A 21 17.32 30.24 -20.22
CA PRO A 21 18.36 30.06 -19.21
C PRO A 21 18.79 31.43 -18.68
N LEU A 22 19.25 31.54 -17.43
CA LEU A 22 20.16 32.58 -16.89
C LEU A 22 20.38 32.29 -15.37
N PRO A 23 21.47 32.73 -14.72
CA PRO A 23 22.86 32.77 -15.16
C PRO A 23 23.87 32.17 -14.14
N TYR A 24 25.07 31.92 -14.66
CA TYR A 24 26.33 31.71 -13.96
C TYR A 24 26.61 32.74 -12.84
N TRP A 25 27.10 32.28 -11.70
CA TRP A 25 27.81 33.09 -10.71
C TRP A 25 29.28 32.67 -10.65
N HIS A 26 30.15 33.66 -10.74
CA HIS A 26 31.60 33.55 -10.65
C HIS A 26 32.06 33.28 -9.21
N SER A 27 33.18 32.55 -9.15
CA SER A 27 34.08 32.37 -8.01
C SER A 27 34.58 33.68 -7.40
N SER A 28 34.55 33.76 -6.07
CA SER A 28 35.53 34.52 -5.29
C SER A 28 35.79 33.78 -3.98
N SER A 29 36.98 33.21 -3.90
CA SER A 29 37.69 32.90 -2.66
C SER A 29 37.86 34.15 -1.82
N ASP A 30 37.48 34.09 -0.55
CA ASP A 30 38.21 34.71 0.58
C ASP A 30 37.57 34.29 1.90
N CYS A 31 38.33 33.55 2.70
CA CYS A 31 38.08 33.36 4.13
C CYS A 31 38.55 34.61 4.88
N PRO A 32 37.85 34.99 5.95
CA PRO A 32 38.56 35.27 7.18
C PRO A 32 37.96 34.57 8.39
N ASP A 33 38.88 34.16 9.25
CA ASP A 33 38.69 33.62 10.60
C ASP A 33 37.75 34.47 11.48
N SER A 34 37.21 33.80 12.50
CA SER A 34 36.69 34.33 13.78
C SER A 34 35.15 34.47 13.88
N ALA A 35 34.48 33.37 14.17
CA ALA A 35 33.14 33.39 14.79
C ALA A 35 33.28 33.15 16.32
N PRO A 36 32.69 33.99 17.20
CA PRO A 36 32.74 33.81 18.64
C PRO A 36 31.83 32.66 19.11
N SER A 37 32.28 31.94 20.13
CA SER A 37 31.61 30.79 20.74
C SER A 37 30.21 31.12 21.27
N PRO A 38 29.24 30.18 21.20
CA PRO A 38 27.91 30.38 21.77
C PRO A 38 27.95 30.36 23.31
N PRO A 39 27.07 31.12 23.99
CA PRO A 39 27.00 31.13 25.45
C PRO A 39 26.47 29.78 26.00
N PRO A 40 26.90 29.39 27.21
CA PRO A 40 26.53 28.10 27.80
C PRO A 40 25.04 28.05 28.20
N SER A 41 24.43 26.89 28.00
CA SER A 41 23.06 26.56 28.41
C SER A 41 22.86 26.74 29.92
N PRO A 42 21.71 27.26 30.39
CA PRO A 42 21.43 27.37 31.81
C PRO A 42 21.23 25.96 32.42
N ARG A 43 21.90 25.74 33.55
CA ARG A 43 21.85 24.52 34.38
C ARG A 43 20.44 24.25 34.89
N LEU A 44 20.03 22.97 34.86
CA LEU A 44 18.88 22.46 35.61
C LEU A 44 19.03 22.81 37.10
N ALA A 45 18.05 23.54 37.64
CA ALA A 45 17.82 23.63 39.07
C ALA A 45 17.02 22.40 39.52
N ALA A 46 17.53 21.73 40.55
CA ALA A 46 16.89 20.60 41.21
C ALA A 46 15.56 21.03 41.85
N ALA A 47 14.46 20.35 41.48
CA ALA A 47 13.19 20.48 42.16
C ALA A 47 13.15 19.55 43.38
N THR A 48 12.88 20.12 44.54
CA THR A 48 12.59 19.43 45.81
C THR A 48 11.28 18.65 45.72
N PRO A 49 11.17 17.45 46.33
CA PRO A 49 9.93 16.67 46.31
C PRO A 49 8.93 17.19 47.35
N PRO A 50 7.61 17.20 47.06
CA PRO A 50 6.59 17.49 48.06
C PRO A 50 6.33 16.29 48.99
N PRO A 51 5.73 16.51 50.17
CA PRO A 51 5.62 15.51 51.23
C PRO A 51 4.53 14.45 50.97
N SER A 52 4.82 13.27 51.51
CA SER A 52 3.97 12.08 51.60
C SER A 52 2.65 12.35 52.33
N THR A 53 1.53 11.94 51.71
CA THR A 53 0.24 11.72 52.36
C THR A 53 -0.27 10.30 52.09
N ALA A 54 -0.98 9.77 53.09
CA ALA A 54 -1.38 8.38 53.31
C ALA A 54 -2.53 7.89 52.37
N PRO A 55 -2.91 6.60 52.39
CA PRO A 55 -3.46 5.90 51.24
C PRO A 55 -4.97 6.15 51.03
N CYS A 56 -5.34 6.51 49.80
CA CYS A 56 -6.72 6.46 49.34
C CYS A 56 -7.11 5.01 48.99
N THR A 57 -8.09 4.47 49.70
CA THR A 57 -8.77 3.22 49.37
C THR A 57 -9.56 3.38 48.06
N TYR A 58 -9.12 2.70 47.01
CA TYR A 58 -9.85 2.59 45.75
C TYR A 58 -10.78 1.35 45.81
N SER A 59 -12.09 1.58 45.84
CA SER A 59 -13.10 0.55 45.60
C SER A 59 -13.34 0.43 44.09
N PRO A 60 -13.33 -0.78 43.50
CA PRO A 60 -13.60 -0.95 42.07
C PRO A 60 -15.08 -0.68 41.77
N PRO A 61 -15.42 -0.03 40.63
CA PRO A 61 -16.81 0.07 40.21
C PRO A 61 -17.32 -1.31 39.78
N THR A 62 -18.53 -1.63 40.26
CA THR A 62 -19.33 -2.79 39.89
C THR A 62 -19.52 -2.88 38.38
N ARG A 63 -19.25 -4.07 37.83
CA ARG A 63 -19.54 -4.44 36.44
C ARG A 63 -21.04 -4.31 36.17
N HIS A 64 -21.44 -3.25 35.48
CA HIS A 64 -22.71 -3.25 34.75
C HIS A 64 -22.46 -3.89 33.39
N THR A 65 -22.78 -5.18 33.29
CA THR A 65 -22.89 -5.88 32.01
C THR A 65 -24.02 -5.25 31.22
N VAL A 66 -23.68 -4.35 30.29
CA VAL A 66 -24.63 -3.91 29.26
C VAL A 66 -24.71 -5.05 28.25
N LEU A 67 -25.79 -5.84 28.35
CA LEU A 67 -26.19 -6.79 27.34
C LEU A 67 -26.61 -6.00 26.10
N VAL A 68 -25.66 -5.78 25.18
CA VAL A 68 -25.99 -5.32 23.82
C VAL A 68 -26.76 -6.46 23.16
N THR A 69 -28.08 -6.31 23.12
CA THR A 69 -28.93 -7.20 22.34
C THR A 69 -28.72 -6.86 20.88
N ILE A 70 -27.86 -7.63 20.20
CA ILE A 70 -27.76 -7.58 18.74
C ILE A 70 -29.10 -8.10 18.22
N SER A 71 -29.96 -7.19 17.78
CA SER A 71 -31.20 -7.52 17.12
C SER A 71 -30.86 -8.17 15.78
N ASN A 72 -31.06 -9.49 15.74
CA ASN A 72 -31.02 -10.32 14.55
C ASN A 72 -32.01 -9.77 13.50
N GLN A 73 -31.51 -9.01 12.53
CA GLN A 73 -32.28 -8.51 11.40
C GLN A 73 -31.82 -9.25 10.13
N ARG A 74 -32.68 -10.20 9.74
CA ARG A 74 -32.82 -10.85 8.42
C ARG A 74 -31.68 -11.80 8.03
N GLY A 75 -31.95 -13.07 8.26
CA GLY A 75 -31.14 -14.17 7.74
C GLY A 75 -31.07 -14.18 6.22
N LEU A 76 -29.86 -14.00 5.69
CA LEU A 76 -29.40 -14.83 4.59
C LEU A 76 -28.78 -16.08 5.22
N THR A 77 -29.45 -17.22 5.08
CA THR A 77 -28.80 -18.51 5.29
C THR A 77 -27.68 -18.64 4.26
N PRO A 78 -26.44 -19.01 4.63
CA PRO A 78 -25.41 -19.31 3.64
C PRO A 78 -25.86 -20.58 2.91
N PHE A 79 -26.31 -20.42 1.67
CA PHE A 79 -26.66 -21.54 0.79
C PHE A 79 -25.39 -22.01 0.07
N THR A 80 -24.26 -22.15 0.77
CA THR A 80 -23.07 -22.76 0.17
C THR A 80 -23.21 -24.27 0.26
N LYS A 81 -23.66 -24.88 -0.85
CA LYS A 81 -23.52 -26.32 -1.06
C LYS A 81 -22.01 -26.63 -1.04
N LYS A 82 -21.52 -27.17 0.07
CA LYS A 82 -20.17 -27.75 0.17
C LYS A 82 -19.97 -28.71 -1.02
N GLY A 83 -19.18 -28.29 -2.01
CA GLY A 83 -19.00 -28.97 -3.30
C GLY A 83 -19.25 -28.14 -4.57
N SER A 84 -19.64 -26.86 -4.49
CA SER A 84 -19.69 -25.96 -5.66
C SER A 84 -18.31 -25.42 -6.04
N ASP A 85 -18.12 -25.16 -7.35
CA ASP A 85 -16.92 -24.57 -7.92
C ASP A 85 -16.55 -23.24 -7.23
N PRO A 86 -15.30 -23.04 -6.74
CA PRO A 86 -14.89 -21.81 -6.05
C PRO A 86 -15.18 -20.52 -6.83
N LEU A 87 -15.04 -20.55 -8.16
CA LEU A 87 -15.35 -19.40 -8.99
C LEU A 87 -16.84 -19.05 -8.96
N GLU A 88 -17.74 -20.03 -9.05
CA GLU A 88 -19.18 -19.77 -8.94
C GLU A 88 -19.58 -19.25 -7.55
N ARG A 89 -18.95 -19.73 -6.47
CA ARG A 89 -19.19 -19.15 -5.12
C ARG A 89 -18.83 -17.67 -5.08
N LEU A 90 -17.67 -17.29 -5.63
CA LEU A 90 -17.28 -15.88 -5.72
C LEU A 90 -18.26 -15.06 -6.56
N ARG A 91 -18.76 -15.63 -7.67
CA ARG A 91 -19.79 -14.99 -8.50
C ARG A 91 -21.10 -14.80 -7.75
N GLU A 92 -21.53 -15.78 -6.96
CA GLU A 92 -22.72 -15.69 -6.12
C GLU A 92 -22.59 -14.55 -5.09
N GLU A 93 -21.47 -14.48 -4.38
CA GLU A 93 -21.21 -13.39 -3.42
C GLU A 93 -21.22 -12.01 -4.10
N LEU A 94 -20.62 -11.89 -5.29
CA LEU A 94 -20.65 -10.65 -6.06
C LEU A 94 -22.07 -10.27 -6.51
N ARG A 95 -22.88 -11.22 -6.96
CA ARG A 95 -24.28 -10.97 -7.36
C ARG A 95 -25.13 -10.45 -6.19
N LEU A 96 -24.88 -10.93 -4.97
CA LEU A 96 -25.56 -10.43 -3.77
C LEU A 96 -25.23 -8.98 -3.44
N LEU A 97 -24.05 -8.50 -3.84
CA LEU A 97 -23.64 -7.11 -3.65
C LEU A 97 -24.18 -6.17 -4.73
N GLU A 98 -24.66 -6.72 -5.86
CA GLU A 98 -25.22 -6.04 -7.03
C GLU A 98 -24.26 -5.10 -7.77
N ARG A 99 -23.66 -4.14 -7.07
CA ARG A 99 -22.71 -3.16 -7.58
C ARG A 99 -21.53 -2.98 -6.63
N VAL A 100 -20.31 -3.00 -7.17
CA VAL A 100 -19.09 -2.96 -6.38
C VAL A 100 -18.06 -1.95 -6.88
N VAL A 101 -17.32 -1.39 -5.93
CA VAL A 101 -16.05 -0.71 -6.17
C VAL A 101 -14.94 -1.61 -5.64
N VAL A 102 -14.13 -2.15 -6.54
CA VAL A 102 -13.02 -3.05 -6.20
C VAL A 102 -11.77 -2.22 -5.92
N ALA A 103 -11.25 -2.29 -4.70
CA ALA A 103 -9.93 -1.75 -4.39
C ALA A 103 -8.86 -2.59 -5.11
N PHE A 104 -8.33 -2.04 -6.20
CA PHE A 104 -7.52 -2.75 -7.18
C PHE A 104 -6.04 -2.32 -7.08
N SER A 105 -5.18 -3.29 -6.70
CA SER A 105 -3.73 -3.06 -6.50
C SER A 105 -2.85 -3.74 -7.54
N GLY A 106 -3.44 -4.45 -8.51
CA GLY A 106 -2.69 -5.21 -9.52
C GLY A 106 -2.06 -6.52 -9.00
N GLY A 107 -2.10 -6.78 -7.70
CA GLY A 107 -1.73 -8.07 -7.10
C GLY A 107 -2.75 -9.17 -7.40
N VAL A 108 -2.33 -10.43 -7.30
CA VAL A 108 -3.11 -11.62 -7.70
C VAL A 108 -4.54 -11.65 -7.14
N ASP A 109 -4.72 -11.34 -5.86
CA ASP A 109 -6.04 -11.38 -5.20
C ASP A 109 -6.97 -10.28 -5.74
N SER A 110 -6.51 -9.02 -5.71
CA SER A 110 -7.30 -7.89 -6.20
C SER A 110 -7.57 -7.95 -7.70
N ALA A 111 -6.65 -8.53 -8.47
CA ALA A 111 -6.79 -8.73 -9.90
C ALA A 111 -7.84 -9.79 -10.24
N LEU A 112 -7.83 -10.93 -9.54
CA LEU A 112 -8.89 -11.93 -9.67
C LEU A 112 -10.25 -11.32 -9.32
N LEU A 113 -10.34 -10.61 -8.19
CA LEU A 113 -11.58 -9.99 -7.75
C LEU A 113 -12.12 -8.98 -8.77
N ALA A 114 -11.27 -8.08 -9.27
CA ALA A 114 -11.66 -7.08 -10.27
C ALA A 114 -12.14 -7.74 -11.58
N TYR A 115 -11.39 -8.75 -12.05
CA TYR A 115 -11.74 -9.48 -13.26
C TYR A 115 -13.08 -10.21 -13.12
N VAL A 116 -13.27 -10.95 -12.03
CA VAL A 116 -14.51 -11.72 -11.80
C VAL A 116 -15.69 -10.78 -11.54
N ALA A 117 -15.52 -9.68 -10.80
CA ALA A 117 -16.55 -8.67 -10.61
C ALA A 117 -17.07 -8.12 -11.95
N LYS A 118 -16.16 -7.70 -12.83
CA LYS A 118 -16.52 -7.21 -14.17
C LYS A 118 -17.22 -8.27 -15.03
N GLN A 119 -16.74 -9.52 -15.01
CA GLN A 119 -17.37 -10.62 -15.74
C GLN A 119 -18.76 -10.98 -15.21
N THR A 120 -19.01 -10.77 -13.92
CA THR A 120 -20.24 -11.21 -13.25
C THR A 120 -21.33 -10.14 -13.25
N LEU A 121 -20.94 -8.90 -12.97
CA LEU A 121 -21.87 -7.78 -12.75
C LEU A 121 -21.98 -6.84 -13.97
N GLY A 122 -21.05 -6.95 -14.92
CA GLY A 122 -20.93 -6.02 -16.04
C GLY A 122 -20.07 -4.80 -15.70
N SER A 123 -19.60 -4.10 -16.74
CA SER A 123 -18.73 -2.92 -16.59
C SER A 123 -19.45 -1.74 -15.93
N GLU A 124 -20.78 -1.69 -16.00
CA GLU A 124 -21.62 -0.67 -15.38
C GLU A 124 -21.82 -0.86 -13.88
N ASN A 125 -21.53 -2.05 -13.35
CA ASN A 125 -21.73 -2.37 -11.93
C ASN A 125 -20.44 -2.79 -11.21
N ALA A 126 -19.30 -2.79 -11.88
CA ALA A 126 -18.00 -3.11 -11.29
C ALA A 126 -16.94 -2.10 -11.73
N VAL A 127 -16.54 -1.24 -10.79
CA VAL A 127 -15.47 -0.25 -11.00
C VAL A 127 -14.24 -0.68 -10.24
N ALA A 128 -13.08 -0.71 -10.89
CA ALA A 128 -11.79 -0.95 -10.26
C ALA A 128 -11.14 0.38 -9.89
N VAL A 129 -10.74 0.55 -8.63
CA VAL A 129 -10.11 1.80 -8.15
C VAL A 129 -8.74 1.50 -7.57
N THR A 130 -7.72 2.17 -8.09
CA THR A 130 -6.35 2.09 -7.57
C THR A 130 -6.05 3.36 -6.77
N ALA A 131 -5.63 3.19 -5.52
CA ALA A 131 -5.12 4.28 -4.70
C ALA A 131 -3.66 4.55 -5.02
N ILE A 132 -3.38 5.79 -5.41
CA ILE A 132 -2.07 6.30 -5.77
C ILE A 132 -1.52 7.09 -4.58
N SER A 133 -0.35 6.66 -4.13
CA SER A 133 0.33 7.28 -3.00
C SER A 133 1.83 7.09 -3.10
N PRO A 134 2.64 7.86 -2.35
CA PRO A 134 4.09 7.67 -2.30
C PRO A 134 4.54 6.27 -1.87
N SER A 135 3.65 5.48 -1.25
CA SER A 135 3.98 4.12 -0.79
C SER A 135 3.58 3.03 -1.79
N PHE A 136 2.88 3.40 -2.87
CA PHE A 136 2.52 2.55 -3.99
C PHE A 136 3.49 2.79 -5.15
N ALA A 137 4.20 1.75 -5.58
CA ALA A 137 5.27 1.91 -6.56
C ALA A 137 4.73 2.20 -7.98
N ASP A 138 5.41 3.04 -8.73
CA ASP A 138 5.05 3.45 -10.10
C ASP A 138 4.96 2.26 -11.06
N ALA A 139 5.80 1.23 -10.85
CA ALA A 139 5.73 0.00 -11.62
C ALA A 139 4.41 -0.77 -11.37
N GLU A 140 3.91 -0.78 -10.13
CA GLU A 140 2.63 -1.42 -9.80
C GLU A 140 1.45 -0.60 -10.37
N HIS A 141 1.57 0.73 -10.40
CA HIS A 141 0.61 1.61 -11.07
C HIS A 141 0.55 1.34 -12.58
N THR A 142 1.71 1.26 -13.22
CA THR A 142 1.83 0.91 -14.65
C THR A 142 1.20 -0.45 -14.93
N ASP A 143 1.48 -1.46 -14.09
CA ASP A 143 0.86 -2.79 -14.19
C ASP A 143 -0.67 -2.70 -14.06
N CYS A 144 -1.20 -1.95 -13.09
CA CYS A 144 -2.65 -1.77 -12.92
C CYS A 144 -3.29 -1.19 -14.18
N SER A 145 -2.68 -0.16 -14.76
CA SER A 145 -3.16 0.47 -15.99
C SER A 145 -3.20 -0.52 -17.17
N GLN A 146 -2.12 -1.27 -17.37
CA GLN A 146 -2.03 -2.27 -18.45
C GLN A 146 -3.05 -3.40 -18.27
N LEU A 147 -3.24 -3.89 -17.04
CA LEU A 147 -4.24 -4.92 -16.73
C LEU A 147 -5.66 -4.40 -16.95
N ALA A 148 -5.94 -3.16 -16.52
CA ALA A 148 -7.23 -2.53 -16.71
C ALA A 148 -7.59 -2.38 -18.20
N GLU A 149 -6.64 -1.93 -19.02
CA GLU A 149 -6.81 -1.83 -20.47
C GLU A 149 -7.01 -3.22 -21.10
N ALA A 150 -6.14 -4.17 -20.79
CA ALA A 150 -6.18 -5.52 -21.36
C ALA A 150 -7.47 -6.27 -21.02
N TRP A 151 -8.06 -6.03 -19.84
CA TRP A 151 -9.28 -6.69 -19.37
C TRP A 151 -10.54 -5.86 -19.58
N GLY A 152 -10.42 -4.62 -20.06
CA GLY A 152 -11.53 -3.69 -20.25
C GLY A 152 -12.28 -3.41 -18.94
N LEU A 153 -11.55 -3.08 -17.87
CA LEU A 153 -12.12 -2.65 -16.60
C LEU A 153 -12.55 -1.18 -16.68
N ASP A 154 -13.65 -0.79 -16.02
CA ASP A 154 -13.86 0.63 -15.67
C ASP A 154 -12.88 0.94 -14.53
N TRP A 155 -11.73 1.50 -14.89
CA TRP A 155 -10.62 1.73 -13.97
C TRP A 155 -10.45 3.22 -13.68
N ARG A 156 -10.30 3.53 -12.39
CA ARG A 156 -10.11 4.90 -11.89
C ARG A 156 -8.95 4.95 -10.90
N GLU A 157 -8.32 6.10 -10.85
CA GLU A 157 -7.29 6.41 -9.86
C GLU A 157 -7.85 7.37 -8.81
N VAL A 158 -7.43 7.18 -7.57
CA VAL A 158 -7.65 8.14 -6.49
C VAL A 158 -6.34 8.40 -5.77
N ALA A 159 -6.07 9.64 -5.41
CA ALA A 159 -4.95 9.94 -4.53
C ALA A 159 -5.33 9.60 -3.08
N THR A 160 -4.37 9.11 -2.30
CA THR A 160 -4.49 9.02 -0.84
C THR A 160 -3.44 9.89 -0.16
N ASP A 161 -3.77 10.37 1.02
CA ASP A 161 -3.01 11.33 1.81
C ASP A 161 -2.47 10.70 3.11
N GLU A 162 -2.22 9.39 3.13
CA GLU A 162 -1.78 8.69 4.35
C GLU A 162 -0.46 9.25 4.90
N MET A 163 0.37 9.84 4.04
CA MET A 163 1.60 10.53 4.42
C MET A 163 1.36 11.79 5.25
N GLU A 164 0.17 12.40 5.21
CA GLU A 164 -0.21 13.54 6.05
C GLU A 164 -0.54 13.09 7.49
N ASN A 165 -0.95 11.84 7.66
CA ASN A 165 -1.24 11.24 8.96
C ASN A 165 0.05 10.93 9.74
N ALA A 166 0.22 11.59 10.88
CA ALA A 166 1.38 11.38 11.76
C ALA A 166 1.48 9.93 12.28
N ALA A 167 0.36 9.24 12.49
CA ALA A 167 0.34 7.86 12.96
C ALA A 167 0.80 6.87 11.87
N TYR A 168 0.45 7.12 10.60
CA TYR A 168 1.04 6.37 9.48
C TYR A 168 2.56 6.59 9.40
N ARG A 169 3.00 7.85 9.48
CA ARG A 169 4.43 8.18 9.42
C ARG A 169 5.24 7.58 10.57
N LEU A 170 4.65 7.34 11.73
CA LEU A 170 5.32 6.70 12.88
C LEU A 170 5.81 5.29 12.56
N ASN A 171 5.17 4.62 11.59
CA ASN A 171 5.56 3.30 11.11
C ASN A 171 5.58 2.23 12.22
N ASP A 172 4.57 2.20 13.06
CA ASP A 172 4.42 1.17 14.10
C ASP A 172 3.64 -0.06 13.58
N GLY A 173 3.23 -0.94 14.49
CA GLY A 173 2.46 -2.13 14.17
C GLY A 173 1.09 -1.85 13.55
N ASP A 174 0.59 -0.62 13.65
CA ASP A 174 -0.72 -0.17 13.15
C ASP A 174 -0.60 0.69 11.89
N ARG A 175 0.59 0.89 11.31
CA ARG A 175 0.77 1.58 10.02
C ARG A 175 -0.23 1.10 8.96
N CYS A 176 -0.45 -0.21 8.86
CA CYS A 176 -1.39 -0.78 7.88
C CYS A 176 -2.86 -0.43 8.18
N PHE A 177 -3.24 -0.16 9.44
CA PHE A 177 -4.53 0.41 9.80
C PHE A 177 -4.69 1.76 9.11
N HIS A 178 -3.78 2.70 9.39
CA HIS A 178 -3.85 4.08 8.88
C HIS A 178 -3.77 4.16 7.37
N CYS A 179 -2.94 3.31 6.75
CA CYS A 179 -2.88 3.17 5.29
C CYS A 179 -4.23 2.78 4.70
N LYS A 180 -4.91 1.82 5.35
CA LYS A 180 -6.18 1.32 4.84
C LYS A 180 -7.33 2.27 5.15
N ASP A 181 -7.25 2.98 6.27
CA ASP A 181 -8.20 4.03 6.62
C ASP A 181 -8.21 5.15 5.55
N ALA A 182 -7.03 5.63 5.15
CA ALA A 182 -6.89 6.61 4.06
C ALA A 182 -7.40 6.06 2.70
N LEU A 183 -7.16 4.77 2.39
CA LEU A 183 -7.76 4.14 1.21
C LEU A 183 -9.30 4.23 1.25
N MET A 184 -9.90 3.93 2.39
CA MET A 184 -11.36 3.97 2.53
C MET A 184 -11.89 5.40 2.42
N ASP A 185 -11.21 6.39 3.02
CA ASP A 185 -11.60 7.80 2.92
C ASP A 185 -11.60 8.28 1.45
N SER A 186 -10.68 7.81 0.61
CA SER A 186 -10.63 8.16 -0.83
C SER A 186 -11.62 7.36 -1.70
N VAL A 187 -11.89 6.09 -1.37
CA VAL A 187 -12.71 5.19 -2.22
C VAL A 187 -14.20 5.26 -1.87
N GLN A 188 -14.55 5.47 -0.59
CA GLN A 188 -15.94 5.49 -0.14
C GLN A 188 -16.81 6.54 -0.86
N PRO A 189 -16.35 7.77 -1.13
CA PRO A 189 -17.15 8.75 -1.87
C PRO A 189 -17.56 8.27 -3.27
N ILE A 190 -16.69 7.52 -3.95
CA ILE A 190 -17.00 6.92 -5.27
C ILE A 190 -18.05 5.84 -5.11
N ALA A 191 -17.92 5.00 -4.09
CA ALA A 191 -18.89 3.94 -3.81
C ALA A 191 -20.27 4.53 -3.49
N ASP A 192 -20.33 5.59 -2.68
CA ASP A 192 -21.55 6.29 -2.31
C ASP A 192 -22.24 6.93 -3.54
N GLU A 193 -21.47 7.60 -4.41
CA GLU A 193 -21.98 8.19 -5.65
C GLU A 193 -22.62 7.14 -6.57
N LEU A 194 -22.01 5.96 -6.65
CA LEU A 194 -22.46 4.87 -7.51
C LEU A 194 -23.54 3.98 -6.86
N GLY A 195 -23.80 4.14 -5.56
CA GLY A 195 -24.62 3.20 -4.79
C GLY A 195 -24.01 1.79 -4.78
N ALA A 196 -22.70 1.70 -4.60
CA ALA A 196 -21.90 0.49 -4.69
C ALA A 196 -21.31 0.09 -3.33
N THR A 197 -20.92 -1.18 -3.19
CA THR A 197 -20.16 -1.66 -2.01
C THR A 197 -18.67 -1.71 -2.31
N VAL A 198 -17.83 -1.19 -1.41
CA VAL A 198 -16.37 -1.33 -1.52
C VAL A 198 -15.98 -2.77 -1.19
N VAL A 199 -15.21 -3.40 -2.08
CA VAL A 199 -14.72 -4.78 -1.90
C VAL A 199 -13.19 -4.85 -2.03
N LEU A 200 -12.57 -5.67 -1.18
CA LEU A 200 -11.12 -5.90 -1.19
C LEU A 200 -10.80 -7.37 -1.47
N GLY A 201 -9.70 -7.60 -2.18
CA GLY A 201 -9.14 -8.94 -2.41
C GLY A 201 -8.44 -9.50 -1.17
N VAL A 202 -9.22 -9.89 -0.18
CA VAL A 202 -8.76 -10.59 1.04
C VAL A 202 -9.21 -12.04 0.95
N ASN A 203 -8.31 -12.99 1.17
CA ASN A 203 -8.59 -14.43 1.13
C ASN A 203 -8.56 -15.09 2.53
N LEU A 204 -8.77 -16.39 2.65
CA LEU A 204 -8.80 -17.08 3.95
C LEU A 204 -7.46 -17.07 4.69
N ASP A 205 -6.34 -17.20 3.98
CA ASP A 205 -4.99 -17.16 4.58
C ASP A 205 -4.64 -15.80 5.17
N ASP A 206 -5.40 -14.78 4.79
CA ASP A 206 -5.24 -13.44 5.26
C ASP A 206 -5.89 -13.16 6.62
N LEU A 207 -6.70 -14.09 7.18
CA LEU A 207 -7.48 -13.90 8.42
C LEU A 207 -6.70 -14.14 9.74
N GLY A 208 -5.37 -14.24 9.71
CA GLY A 208 -4.53 -14.50 10.89
C GLY A 208 -4.46 -13.38 11.94
N ASP A 209 -3.69 -13.63 13.02
CA ASP A 209 -3.81 -12.97 14.34
C ASP A 209 -3.56 -11.44 14.42
N HIS A 210 -2.91 -10.78 13.45
CA HIS A 210 -2.75 -9.31 13.45
C HIS A 210 -2.90 -8.70 12.05
N ARG A 211 -4.08 -8.18 11.75
CA ARG A 211 -4.45 -7.61 10.44
C ARG A 211 -5.13 -6.24 10.56
N PRO A 212 -4.43 -5.24 11.13
CA PRO A 212 -4.99 -3.93 11.43
C PRO A 212 -5.61 -3.24 10.20
N GLY A 213 -5.03 -3.41 9.02
CA GLY A 213 -5.60 -2.87 7.78
C GLY A 213 -6.97 -3.44 7.45
N GLN A 214 -7.15 -4.77 7.50
CA GLN A 214 -8.44 -5.38 7.18
C GLN A 214 -9.52 -4.97 8.20
N ALA A 215 -9.15 -4.86 9.47
CA ALA A 215 -10.03 -4.35 10.51
C ALA A 215 -10.50 -2.91 10.19
N ALA A 216 -9.58 -2.02 9.78
CA ALA A 216 -9.93 -0.66 9.37
C ALA A 216 -10.95 -0.65 8.21
N ALA A 217 -10.69 -1.43 7.15
CA ALA A 217 -11.59 -1.51 6.01
C ALA A 217 -12.98 -2.05 6.39
N ALA A 218 -13.04 -3.10 7.20
CA ALA A 218 -14.29 -3.70 7.66
C ALA A 218 -15.11 -2.72 8.53
N GLN A 219 -14.45 -1.97 9.42
CA GLN A 219 -15.10 -0.93 10.24
C GLN A 219 -15.72 0.18 9.39
N ARG A 220 -15.15 0.46 8.22
CA ARG A 220 -15.65 1.42 7.24
C ARG A 220 -16.67 0.81 6.25
N GLY A 221 -17.09 -0.44 6.46
CA GLY A 221 -18.14 -1.09 5.67
C GLY A 221 -17.65 -1.84 4.43
N ALA A 222 -16.34 -1.99 4.24
CA ALA A 222 -15.83 -2.79 3.13
C ALA A 222 -16.14 -4.29 3.31
N ARG A 223 -16.31 -5.00 2.19
CA ARG A 223 -16.61 -6.44 2.15
C ARG A 223 -15.46 -7.25 1.56
N PHE A 224 -15.42 -8.55 1.89
CA PHE A 224 -14.36 -9.48 1.47
C PHE A 224 -14.97 -10.70 0.76
N PRO A 225 -15.48 -10.56 -0.48
CA PRO A 225 -16.22 -11.63 -1.15
C PRO A 225 -15.43 -12.93 -1.34
N MET A 226 -14.10 -12.86 -1.40
CA MET A 226 -13.25 -14.04 -1.52
C MET A 226 -13.16 -14.83 -0.20
N VAL A 227 -13.23 -14.16 0.95
CA VAL A 227 -13.42 -14.83 2.26
C VAL A 227 -14.81 -15.44 2.35
N ASP A 228 -15.84 -14.68 1.99
CA ASP A 228 -17.25 -15.14 2.02
C ASP A 228 -17.43 -16.38 1.11
N ALA A 229 -16.73 -16.43 -0.02
CA ALA A 229 -16.68 -17.56 -0.94
C ALA A 229 -15.66 -18.67 -0.56
N GLU A 230 -15.03 -18.58 0.60
CA GLU A 230 -14.03 -19.54 1.13
C GLU A 230 -12.87 -19.82 0.15
N LEU A 231 -12.29 -18.77 -0.45
CA LEU A 231 -11.08 -18.88 -1.26
C LEU A 231 -9.86 -18.72 -0.36
N ASP A 232 -9.01 -19.75 -0.33
CA ASP A 232 -7.63 -19.65 0.11
C ASP A 232 -6.71 -19.21 -1.05
N LYS A 233 -5.46 -18.89 -0.74
CA LYS A 233 -4.46 -18.37 -1.69
C LYS A 233 -4.17 -19.34 -2.84
N ASP A 234 -4.16 -20.64 -2.56
CA ASP A 234 -3.94 -21.67 -3.58
C ASP A 234 -5.13 -21.74 -4.54
N THR A 235 -6.34 -21.64 -4.02
CA THR A 235 -7.56 -21.54 -4.81
C THR A 235 -7.57 -20.28 -5.67
N VAL A 236 -7.18 -19.13 -5.12
CA VAL A 236 -7.05 -17.87 -5.88
C VAL A 236 -6.11 -18.04 -7.08
N ARG A 237 -4.93 -18.62 -6.87
CA ARG A 237 -3.96 -18.87 -7.95
C ARG A 237 -4.49 -19.86 -8.97
N SER A 238 -5.14 -20.94 -8.52
CA SER A 238 -5.71 -21.97 -9.38
C SER A 238 -6.81 -21.39 -10.28
N VAL A 239 -7.77 -20.65 -9.71
CA VAL A 239 -8.84 -19.98 -10.45
C VAL A 239 -8.26 -18.94 -11.41
N SER A 240 -7.31 -18.11 -10.96
CA SER A 240 -6.65 -17.13 -11.83
C SER A 240 -5.98 -17.79 -13.04
N LYS A 241 -5.33 -18.93 -12.82
CA LYS A 241 -4.69 -19.71 -13.89
C LYS A 241 -5.70 -20.33 -14.85
N GLN A 242 -6.81 -20.87 -14.34
CA GLN A 242 -7.91 -21.40 -15.16
C GLN A 242 -8.54 -20.33 -16.06
N LEU A 243 -8.66 -19.10 -15.55
CA LEU A 243 -9.14 -17.94 -16.30
C LEU A 243 -8.09 -17.33 -17.24
N GLY A 244 -6.85 -17.87 -17.25
CA GLY A 244 -5.77 -17.38 -18.10
C GLY A 244 -5.22 -16.00 -17.69
N LEU A 245 -5.40 -15.58 -16.43
CA LEU A 245 -4.94 -14.27 -15.97
C LEU A 245 -3.42 -14.25 -15.84
N SER A 246 -2.76 -13.27 -16.44
CA SER A 246 -1.29 -13.11 -16.39
C SER A 246 -0.74 -12.93 -14.98
N THR A 247 -1.57 -12.50 -14.03
CA THR A 247 -1.21 -12.28 -12.63
C THR A 247 -1.21 -13.56 -11.77
N TRP A 248 -1.60 -14.73 -12.31
CA TRP A 248 -1.79 -15.96 -11.53
C TRP A 248 -0.57 -16.38 -10.71
N ASP A 249 0.64 -16.09 -11.23
CA ASP A 249 1.91 -16.39 -10.55
C ASP A 249 2.64 -15.13 -10.04
N LYS A 250 2.00 -13.96 -10.09
CA LYS A 250 2.62 -12.71 -9.63
C LYS A 250 2.96 -12.84 -8.13
N PRO A 251 4.21 -12.59 -7.71
CA PRO A 251 4.56 -12.58 -6.30
C PRO A 251 3.77 -11.53 -5.52
N ALA A 252 3.56 -11.75 -4.23
CA ALA A 252 2.88 -10.78 -3.38
C ALA A 252 3.72 -9.50 -3.25
N ALA A 253 3.21 -8.39 -3.81
CA ALA A 253 3.80 -7.08 -3.69
C ALA A 253 3.31 -6.41 -2.39
N ALA A 254 4.24 -6.16 -1.47
CA ALA A 254 3.98 -5.31 -0.31
C ALA A 254 4.26 -3.84 -0.67
N CYS A 255 3.62 -2.89 0.03
CA CYS A 255 3.89 -1.46 -0.15
C CYS A 255 5.37 -1.11 0.11
N LEU A 256 5.85 0.00 -0.43
CA LEU A 256 7.23 0.47 -0.26
C LEU A 256 7.58 0.71 1.22
N ALA A 257 6.61 1.18 2.03
CA ALA A 257 6.81 1.39 3.46
C ALA A 257 7.18 0.10 4.21
N SER A 258 6.83 -1.08 3.70
CA SER A 258 7.27 -2.36 4.28
C SER A 258 8.77 -2.62 4.19
N ARG A 259 9.53 -1.79 3.47
CA ARG A 259 11.00 -1.84 3.43
C ARG A 259 11.64 -1.05 4.57
N ILE A 260 10.85 -0.24 5.28
CA ILE A 260 11.30 0.62 6.38
C ILE A 260 11.01 -0.11 7.71
N PRO A 261 12.02 -0.36 8.56
CA PRO A 261 11.85 -0.97 9.87
C PRO A 261 10.81 -0.28 10.74
N TYR A 262 10.05 -1.07 11.52
CA TYR A 262 9.06 -0.52 12.44
C TYR A 262 9.69 0.46 13.43
N GLY A 263 9.02 1.59 13.65
CA GLY A 263 9.49 2.70 14.48
C GLY A 263 10.42 3.68 13.75
N THR A 264 10.88 3.38 12.53
CA THR A 264 11.57 4.35 11.68
C THR A 264 10.55 5.14 10.86
N THR A 265 10.58 6.47 10.98
CA THR A 265 9.60 7.34 10.32
C THR A 265 9.52 7.11 8.81
N VAL A 266 8.31 6.96 8.27
CA VAL A 266 8.12 6.91 6.82
C VAL A 266 8.16 8.34 6.27
N THR A 267 9.03 8.59 5.30
CA THR A 267 9.19 9.88 4.61
C THR A 267 9.19 9.69 3.11
N LEU A 268 8.81 10.72 2.36
CA LEU A 268 8.85 10.68 0.89
C LEU A 268 10.24 10.34 0.38
N GLU A 269 11.27 11.00 0.91
CA GLU A 269 12.68 10.75 0.56
C GLU A 269 13.06 9.27 0.71
N ARG A 270 12.72 8.65 1.84
CA ARG A 270 13.02 7.22 2.09
C ARG A 270 12.30 6.32 1.10
N LEU A 271 11.03 6.59 0.81
CA LEU A 271 10.24 5.83 -0.16
C LEU A 271 10.83 5.96 -1.57
N THR A 272 11.20 7.17 -2.00
CA THR A 272 11.86 7.43 -3.27
C THR A 272 13.21 6.71 -3.39
N SER A 273 14.02 6.72 -2.32
CA SER A 273 15.29 5.98 -2.30
C SER A 273 15.10 4.46 -2.41
N VAL A 274 14.12 3.91 -1.68
CA VAL A 274 13.78 2.48 -1.76
C VAL A 274 13.31 2.11 -3.18
N GLU A 275 12.38 2.89 -3.72
CA GLU A 275 11.81 2.64 -5.05
C GLU A 275 12.86 2.75 -6.14
N GLY A 276 13.67 3.81 -6.14
CA GLY A 276 14.74 3.99 -7.12
C GLY A 276 15.76 2.84 -7.09
N ALA A 277 16.10 2.36 -5.90
CA ALA A 277 16.97 1.20 -5.75
C ALA A 277 16.32 -0.09 -6.27
N GLU A 278 15.09 -0.41 -5.85
CA GLU A 278 14.38 -1.62 -6.32
C GLU A 278 14.15 -1.58 -7.83
N PHE A 279 13.75 -0.44 -8.38
CA PHE A 279 13.55 -0.25 -9.82
C PHE A 279 14.84 -0.54 -10.59
N ALA A 280 15.97 0.07 -10.20
CA ALA A 280 17.23 -0.15 -10.88
C ALA A 280 17.68 -1.62 -10.84
N LEU A 281 17.51 -2.31 -9.70
CA LEU A 281 17.86 -3.72 -9.56
C LEU A 281 16.92 -4.63 -10.37
N LYS A 282 15.62 -4.30 -10.47
CA LYS A 282 14.70 -5.01 -11.36
C LYS A 282 15.12 -4.91 -12.83
N GLN A 283 15.57 -3.72 -13.27
CA GLN A 283 16.10 -3.53 -14.63
C GLN A 283 17.39 -4.31 -14.89
N MET A 284 18.17 -4.61 -13.84
CA MET A 284 19.32 -5.50 -13.91
C MET A 284 18.94 -6.99 -13.89
N GLY A 285 17.65 -7.30 -14.00
CA GLY A 285 17.11 -8.65 -14.13
C GLY A 285 16.80 -9.35 -12.81
N PHE A 286 16.74 -8.63 -11.67
CA PHE A 286 16.31 -9.16 -10.35
C PHE A 286 14.81 -8.87 -10.12
N PRO A 287 13.89 -9.67 -10.68
CA PRO A 287 12.44 -9.39 -10.61
C PRO A 287 11.91 -9.48 -9.17
N GLU A 288 12.44 -10.42 -8.39
CA GLU A 288 12.13 -10.61 -6.98
C GLU A 288 13.26 -10.05 -6.13
N ILE A 289 13.05 -8.83 -5.64
CA ILE A 289 14.05 -8.05 -4.90
C ILE A 289 13.33 -7.22 -3.84
N ARG A 290 13.97 -7.06 -2.68
CA ARG A 290 13.62 -6.01 -1.73
C ARG A 290 14.87 -5.24 -1.30
N VAL A 291 14.75 -3.92 -1.21
CA VAL A 291 15.80 -3.07 -0.65
C VAL A 291 15.31 -2.53 0.69
N ARG A 292 15.79 -3.10 1.80
CA ARG A 292 15.46 -2.65 3.15
C ARG A 292 16.27 -1.41 3.50
N HIS A 293 15.58 -0.43 4.08
CA HIS A 293 16.14 0.83 4.49
C HIS A 293 16.66 0.76 5.93
N TYR A 294 17.92 1.13 6.15
CA TYR A 294 18.54 1.30 7.46
C TYR A 294 19.38 2.58 7.47
N GLU A 295 18.71 3.73 7.46
CA GLU A 295 19.34 5.05 7.35
C GLU A 295 20.27 5.13 6.12
N GLU A 296 21.58 5.25 6.30
CA GLU A 296 22.56 5.30 5.21
C GLU A 296 22.81 3.94 4.53
N LEU A 297 22.24 2.85 5.06
CA LEU A 297 22.45 1.48 4.60
C LEU A 297 21.23 0.92 3.86
N ALA A 298 21.48 0.37 2.68
CA ALA A 298 20.55 -0.49 1.96
C ALA A 298 20.93 -1.95 2.18
N ARG A 299 19.96 -2.76 2.64
CA ARG A 299 20.11 -4.22 2.70
C ARG A 299 19.25 -4.88 1.64
N ILE A 300 19.93 -5.55 0.70
CA ILE A 300 19.32 -6.25 -0.42
C ILE A 300 18.86 -7.64 0.03
N GLU A 301 17.62 -7.99 -0.32
CA GLU A 301 17.05 -9.32 -0.15
C GLU A 301 16.63 -9.85 -1.53
N VAL A 302 17.17 -11.00 -1.93
CA VAL A 302 16.82 -11.76 -3.15
C VAL A 302 16.52 -13.21 -2.80
N PRO A 303 15.80 -13.96 -3.65
CA PRO A 303 15.75 -15.42 -3.54
C PRO A 303 17.16 -16.01 -3.39
N VAL A 304 17.30 -17.07 -2.59
CA VAL A 304 18.61 -17.64 -2.21
C VAL A 304 19.41 -18.06 -3.44
N GLU A 305 18.73 -18.60 -4.44
CA GLU A 305 19.26 -18.98 -5.74
C GLU A 305 19.83 -17.81 -6.57
N ALA A 306 19.45 -16.57 -6.26
CA ALA A 306 19.92 -15.37 -6.92
C ALA A 306 21.09 -14.68 -6.19
N LEU A 307 21.50 -15.16 -5.00
CA LEU A 307 22.58 -14.56 -4.21
C LEU A 307 23.91 -14.52 -4.96
N SER A 308 24.29 -15.61 -5.65
CA SER A 308 25.52 -15.65 -6.45
C SER A 308 25.52 -14.58 -7.54
N ARG A 309 24.38 -14.43 -8.23
CA ARG A 309 24.21 -13.44 -9.29
C ARG A 309 24.34 -12.00 -8.79
N VAL A 310 23.93 -11.72 -7.55
CA VAL A 310 24.16 -10.40 -6.90
C VAL A 310 25.66 -10.12 -6.78
N ILE A 311 26.44 -11.11 -6.35
CA ILE A 311 27.90 -10.97 -6.20
C ILE A 311 28.59 -10.76 -7.56
N ASP A 312 28.13 -11.47 -8.60
CA ASP A 312 28.63 -11.31 -9.97
C ASP A 312 28.37 -9.90 -10.51
N HIS A 313 27.23 -9.28 -10.16
CA HIS A 313 26.83 -7.94 -10.60
C HIS A 313 27.15 -6.83 -9.59
N ARG A 314 27.98 -7.11 -8.57
CA ARG A 314 28.17 -6.24 -7.39
C ARG A 314 28.49 -4.78 -7.73
N GLU A 315 29.27 -4.52 -8.77
CA GLU A 315 29.72 -3.15 -9.11
C GLU A 315 28.57 -2.30 -9.65
N GLY A 316 27.75 -2.88 -10.53
CA GLY A 316 26.54 -2.23 -11.04
C GLY A 316 25.51 -2.02 -9.93
N ILE A 317 25.32 -3.03 -9.07
CA ILE A 317 24.40 -2.97 -7.92
C ILE A 317 24.82 -1.87 -6.94
N VAL A 318 26.09 -1.82 -6.57
CA VAL A 318 26.62 -0.78 -5.66
C VAL A 318 26.41 0.60 -6.26
N THR A 319 26.68 0.77 -7.56
CA THR A 319 26.48 2.05 -8.25
C THR A 319 25.01 2.46 -8.26
N ALA A 320 24.11 1.56 -8.65
CA ALA A 320 22.67 1.81 -8.71
C ALA A 320 22.10 2.19 -7.34
N VAL A 321 22.42 1.43 -6.30
CA VAL A 321 21.91 1.66 -4.94
C VAL A 321 22.50 2.93 -4.33
N LYS A 322 23.76 3.26 -4.60
CA LYS A 322 24.35 4.54 -4.18
C LYS A 322 23.72 5.74 -4.88
N ASN A 323 23.40 5.62 -6.17
CA ASN A 323 22.67 6.65 -6.91
C ASN A 323 21.25 6.87 -6.37
N ALA A 324 20.67 5.87 -5.72
CA ALA A 324 19.39 5.99 -5.01
C ALA A 324 19.50 6.65 -3.62
N GLY A 325 20.69 7.09 -3.21
CA GLY A 325 20.90 7.86 -1.98
C GLY A 325 21.52 7.09 -0.80
N TYR A 326 21.88 5.82 -0.98
CA TYR A 326 22.51 5.03 0.08
C TYR A 326 24.03 5.16 0.09
N ARG A 327 24.64 5.11 1.27
CA ARG A 327 26.11 5.11 1.42
C ARG A 327 26.68 3.69 1.42
N TYR A 328 25.96 2.77 2.08
CA TYR A 328 26.36 1.38 2.24
C TYR A 328 25.36 0.44 1.58
N VAL A 329 25.88 -0.59 0.92
CA VAL A 329 25.08 -1.62 0.25
C VAL A 329 25.48 -2.96 0.82
N THR A 330 24.51 -3.70 1.33
CA THR A 330 24.72 -5.02 1.94
C THR A 330 23.76 -6.03 1.33
N LEU A 331 24.11 -7.30 1.45
CA LEU A 331 23.29 -8.43 1.01
C LEU A 331 22.87 -9.22 2.23
N ASP A 332 21.57 -9.47 2.37
CA ASP A 332 21.05 -10.38 3.38
C ASP A 332 21.37 -11.82 2.95
N LEU A 333 22.27 -12.49 3.69
CA LEU A 333 22.70 -13.86 3.41
C LEU A 333 21.58 -14.88 3.60
N GLU A 334 20.57 -14.47 4.35
CA GLU A 334 19.41 -15.25 4.71
C GLU A 334 18.30 -15.16 3.63
N GLY A 335 18.51 -14.30 2.63
CA GLY A 335 17.69 -14.17 1.43
C GLY A 335 16.34 -13.48 1.64
N LEU A 336 15.52 -13.51 0.60
CA LEU A 336 14.18 -12.95 0.58
C LEU A 336 13.19 -13.86 1.32
N ARG A 337 12.51 -13.31 2.34
CA ARG A 337 11.46 -14.00 3.08
C ARG A 337 10.23 -13.11 3.30
N SER A 338 9.07 -13.75 3.36
CA SER A 338 7.84 -13.08 3.79
C SER A 338 7.95 -12.69 5.26
N GLY A 339 7.46 -11.50 5.62
CA GLY A 339 7.39 -11.07 7.02
C GLY A 339 8.73 -10.76 7.70
N ASN A 340 9.85 -10.57 6.99
CA ASN A 340 11.19 -10.39 7.60
C ASN A 340 11.28 -9.26 8.67
N LEU A 341 10.42 -8.24 8.62
CA LEU A 341 10.40 -7.17 9.63
C LEU A 341 9.37 -7.40 10.74
N ASN A 342 8.50 -8.41 10.63
CA ASN A 342 7.45 -8.68 11.61
C ASN A 342 8.00 -9.26 12.91
N ASP A 343 9.20 -9.85 12.90
CA ASP A 343 9.87 -10.35 14.12
C ASP A 343 10.02 -9.24 15.19
N ALA A 344 10.21 -7.98 14.75
CA ALA A 344 10.29 -6.83 15.65
C ALA A 344 8.97 -6.52 16.37
N LEU A 345 7.81 -6.94 15.84
CA LEU A 345 6.51 -6.80 16.51
C LEU A 345 6.36 -7.82 17.64
N HIS A 346 6.89 -9.03 17.45
CA HIS A 346 6.87 -10.07 18.48
C HIS A 346 7.82 -9.77 19.65
N GLN A 347 8.95 -9.10 19.38
CA GLN A 347 9.92 -8.71 20.42
C GLN A 347 9.44 -7.59 21.35
N LYS A 348 8.41 -6.82 20.94
CA LYS A 348 7.81 -5.74 21.76
C LYS A 348 6.61 -6.19 22.60
N GLY A 349 6.21 -7.45 22.53
CA GLY A 349 5.19 -8.03 23.41
C GLY A 349 5.75 -8.36 24.80
N VAL A 350 5.54 -7.46 25.76
CA VAL A 350 5.53 -7.80 27.21
C VAL A 350 4.12 -8.24 27.58
#